data_AF-A0A2R7L4Y4-F1
#
_entry.id   AF-A0A2R7L4Y4-F1
#
_cell.length_a   1.000
_cell.length_b   1.000
_cell.length_c   1.000
_cell.angle_alpha   90.00
_cell.angle_beta   90.00
_cell.angle_gamma   90.00
#
_symmetry.space_group_name_H-M   'P 1'
#
loop_
_entity.id
_entity.type
_entity.pdbx_description
1 polymer ?
#
loop_
_entity_poly.entity_id
_entity_poly.type
_entity_poly.pdbx_seq_one_letter_code
_entity_poly.pdbx_strand_id
1 'polypeptide(L)'
;MKKIIIVAVLLMTSIFSIPAKAQISLNINIGSQPLWGPTGYDHVDYYYIPAIDAYYYVPSGQYIYLTNGRWTWNRNLPPAYGNFNLYNAYKVVINKPKPYLQHSTYVRQYGKYKNWSGKQTVIRDSRDNRYSVVKGHSLYKNNGRGTPSRNDNRPAVRSNNDRGGRPANNNRPERKDHPEQRGGRG
;
A
#
# COMPACT_ATOMS: atom_id res chain seq x y z
N MET A 1 0.69 -72.75 -26.57
CA MET A 1 1.62 -72.42 -25.46
C MET A 1 2.16 -70.98 -25.52
N LYS A 2 2.52 -70.42 -26.69
CA LYS A 2 3.02 -69.03 -26.82
C LYS A 2 2.00 -67.92 -26.50
N LYS A 3 0.70 -68.16 -26.70
CA LYS A 3 -0.38 -67.17 -26.47
C LYS A 3 -0.71 -66.93 -24.98
N ILE A 4 -0.44 -67.91 -24.11
CA ILE A 4 -0.73 -67.83 -22.67
C ILE A 4 0.34 -66.99 -21.94
N ILE A 5 1.58 -67.03 -22.45
CA ILE A 5 2.70 -66.25 -21.90
C ILE A 5 2.45 -64.74 -22.08
N ILE A 6 1.85 -64.32 -23.19
CA ILE A 6 1.54 -62.90 -23.44
C ILE A 6 0.48 -62.37 -22.46
N VAL A 7 -0.55 -63.18 -22.16
CA VAL A 7 -1.60 -62.82 -21.20
C VAL A 7 -1.06 -62.77 -19.77
N ALA A 8 -0.16 -63.68 -19.41
CA ALA A 8 0.48 -63.69 -18.09
C ALA A 8 1.39 -62.47 -17.87
N VAL A 9 2.13 -62.02 -18.89
CA VAL A 9 2.98 -60.82 -18.80
C VAL A 9 2.15 -59.54 -18.72
N LEU A 10 1.00 -59.48 -19.41
CA LEU A 10 0.07 -58.33 -19.36
C LEU A 10 -0.66 -58.21 -18.02
N LEU A 11 -0.91 -59.32 -17.32
CA LEU A 11 -1.54 -59.30 -15.98
C LEU A 11 -0.56 -58.85 -14.88
N MET A 12 0.75 -59.01 -15.09
CA MET A 12 1.76 -58.71 -14.06
C MET A 12 2.12 -57.22 -13.96
N THR A 13 1.71 -56.37 -14.91
CA THR A 13 2.01 -54.93 -14.91
C THR A 13 0.96 -54.06 -14.22
N SER A 14 -0.18 -54.62 -13.80
CA SER A 14 -1.35 -53.86 -13.31
C SER A 14 -1.34 -53.46 -11.83
N ILE A 15 -0.28 -53.69 -11.04
CA ILE A 15 -0.33 -53.50 -9.57
C ILE A 15 0.58 -52.38 -9.04
N PHE A 16 1.35 -51.69 -9.88
CA PHE A 16 2.17 -50.56 -9.40
C PHE A 16 1.34 -49.25 -9.34
N SER A 17 0.47 -49.16 -8.33
CA SER A 17 -0.10 -47.87 -7.92
C SER A 17 0.96 -47.08 -7.15
N ILE A 18 1.73 -46.26 -7.87
CA ILE A 18 2.66 -45.31 -7.25
C ILE A 18 1.82 -44.20 -6.61
N PRO A 19 1.86 -43.99 -5.28
CA PRO A 19 1.18 -42.85 -4.67
C PRO A 19 1.84 -41.56 -5.15
N ALA A 20 1.12 -40.79 -5.99
CA ALA A 20 1.55 -39.48 -6.41
C ALA A 20 1.48 -38.52 -5.21
N LYS A 21 2.63 -38.24 -4.58
CA LYS A 21 2.73 -37.18 -3.57
C LYS A 21 2.78 -35.84 -4.28
N ALA A 22 1.62 -35.19 -4.41
CA ALA A 22 1.59 -33.80 -4.88
C ALA A 22 2.24 -32.91 -3.81
N GLN A 23 3.42 -32.35 -4.13
CA GLN A 23 4.00 -31.28 -3.32
C GLN A 23 3.25 -29.99 -3.65
N ILE A 24 2.40 -29.52 -2.73
CA ILE A 24 1.75 -28.21 -2.86
C ILE A 24 2.79 -27.16 -2.47
N SER A 25 3.35 -26.46 -3.45
CA SER A 25 4.21 -25.30 -3.23
C SER A 25 3.34 -24.05 -3.13
N LEU A 26 3.23 -23.47 -1.93
CA LEU A 26 2.60 -22.17 -1.72
C LEU A 26 3.66 -21.09 -1.94
N ASN A 27 3.58 -20.39 -3.08
CA ASN A 27 4.46 -19.26 -3.38
C ASN A 27 3.93 -18.00 -2.70
N ILE A 28 4.49 -17.60 -1.56
CA ILE A 28 4.09 -16.39 -0.80
C ILE A 28 5.12 -15.29 -1.04
N ASN A 29 4.66 -14.07 -1.34
CA ASN A 29 5.55 -12.93 -1.59
C ASN A 29 5.11 -11.61 -0.92
N ILE A 30 4.41 -11.69 0.21
CA ILE A 30 3.90 -10.51 0.93
C ILE A 30 4.99 -9.44 1.12
N GLY A 31 6.20 -9.83 1.52
CA GLY A 31 7.31 -8.90 1.80
C GLY A 31 7.85 -8.13 0.57
N SER A 32 7.61 -8.59 -0.66
CA SER A 32 8.00 -7.87 -1.87
C SER A 32 6.89 -6.96 -2.40
N GLN A 33 5.68 -7.05 -1.85
CA GLN A 33 4.59 -6.18 -2.24
C GLN A 33 4.84 -4.75 -1.70
N PRO A 34 4.72 -3.71 -2.54
CA PRO A 34 4.90 -2.33 -2.13
C PRO A 34 3.77 -1.86 -1.22
N LEU A 35 4.05 -0.87 -0.37
CA LEU A 35 3.05 -0.30 0.56
C LEU A 35 1.81 0.27 -0.14
N TRP A 36 1.94 0.74 -1.37
CA TRP A 36 0.81 1.21 -2.18
C TRP A 36 0.02 0.08 -2.83
N GLY A 37 0.47 -1.18 -2.75
CA GLY A 37 -0.24 -2.34 -3.25
C GLY A 37 -1.57 -2.58 -2.53
N PRO A 38 -2.57 -3.21 -3.17
CA PRO A 38 -3.85 -3.55 -2.56
C PRO A 38 -3.70 -4.62 -1.47
N THR A 39 -4.53 -4.51 -0.43
CA THR A 39 -4.64 -5.56 0.59
C THR A 39 -5.38 -6.79 0.06
N GLY A 40 -5.24 -7.94 0.72
CA GLY A 40 -6.02 -9.15 0.41
C GLY A 40 -5.22 -10.30 -0.21
N TYR A 41 -3.97 -10.08 -0.59
CA TYR A 41 -3.20 -11.03 -1.40
C TYR A 41 -1.91 -11.48 -0.70
N ASP A 42 -1.74 -12.80 -0.61
CA ASP A 42 -0.49 -13.40 -0.08
C ASP A 42 0.56 -13.58 -1.19
N HIS A 43 0.11 -13.54 -2.45
CA HIS A 43 0.94 -13.66 -3.64
C HIS A 43 0.46 -12.72 -4.76
N VAL A 44 1.39 -11.96 -5.33
CA VAL A 44 1.15 -11.11 -6.50
C VAL A 44 2.32 -11.19 -7.48
N ASP A 45 2.05 -11.49 -8.75
CA ASP A 45 3.04 -11.32 -9.82
C ASP A 45 3.04 -9.89 -10.37
N TYR A 46 1.88 -9.38 -10.77
CA TYR A 46 1.73 -8.06 -11.39
C TYR A 46 0.59 -7.26 -10.77
N TYR A 47 0.79 -5.95 -10.68
CA TYR A 47 -0.30 -4.98 -10.63
C TYR A 47 -0.49 -4.36 -12.01
N TYR A 48 -1.70 -4.42 -12.57
CA TYR A 48 -2.10 -3.52 -13.65
C TYR A 48 -2.72 -2.25 -13.04
N ILE A 49 -2.32 -1.10 -13.54
CA ILE A 49 -2.71 0.22 -13.06
C ILE A 49 -3.46 0.91 -14.22
N PRO A 50 -4.80 0.79 -14.28
CA PRO A 50 -5.58 1.27 -15.42
C PRO A 50 -5.39 2.76 -15.68
N ALA A 51 -5.26 3.57 -14.62
CA ALA A 51 -5.14 5.02 -14.69
C ALA A 51 -3.98 5.52 -15.57
N ILE A 52 -2.91 4.72 -15.71
CA ILE A 52 -1.70 5.07 -16.49
C ILE A 52 -1.34 3.98 -17.51
N ASP A 53 -2.23 3.01 -17.71
CA ASP A 53 -2.04 1.87 -18.62
C ASP A 53 -0.68 1.17 -18.46
N ALA A 54 -0.22 1.06 -17.21
CA ALA A 54 1.07 0.46 -16.86
C ALA A 54 0.89 -0.78 -15.98
N TYR A 55 1.92 -1.63 -15.98
CA TYR A 55 2.04 -2.75 -15.07
C TYR A 55 3.19 -2.51 -14.09
N TYR A 56 3.13 -3.13 -12.93
CA TYR A 56 4.24 -3.23 -11.99
C TYR A 56 4.46 -4.69 -11.66
N TYR A 57 5.63 -5.22 -12.00
CA TYR A 57 6.03 -6.57 -11.67
C TYR A 57 6.61 -6.60 -10.25
N VAL A 58 5.89 -7.27 -9.36
CA VAL A 58 6.18 -7.28 -7.92
C VAL A 58 7.50 -7.98 -7.58
N PRO A 59 7.84 -9.16 -8.16
CA PRO A 59 9.07 -9.86 -7.80
C PRO A 59 10.36 -9.06 -8.01
N SER A 60 10.46 -8.24 -9.07
CA SER A 60 11.66 -7.42 -9.33
C SER A 60 11.48 -5.93 -9.04
N GLY A 61 10.27 -5.48 -8.69
CA GLY A 61 9.96 -4.09 -8.40
C GLY A 61 10.12 -3.16 -9.60
N GLN A 62 9.62 -3.57 -10.77
CA GLN A 62 9.77 -2.81 -12.02
C GLN A 62 8.42 -2.49 -12.65
N TYR A 63 8.28 -1.27 -13.14
CA TYR A 63 7.19 -0.87 -14.02
C TYR A 63 7.42 -1.39 -15.44
N ILE A 64 6.31 -1.67 -16.12
CA ILE A 64 6.25 -2.08 -17.52
C ILE A 64 5.19 -1.22 -18.20
N TYR A 65 5.60 -0.44 -19.19
CA TYR A 65 4.72 0.47 -19.90
C TYR A 65 5.15 0.59 -21.36
N LEU A 66 4.22 1.03 -22.22
CA LEU A 66 4.48 1.25 -23.64
C LEU A 66 5.27 2.55 -23.83
N THR A 67 6.40 2.44 -24.52
CA THR A 67 7.18 3.58 -25.02
C THR A 67 7.42 3.36 -26.51
N ASN A 68 6.94 4.26 -27.38
CA ASN A 68 7.08 4.15 -28.83
C ASN A 68 6.65 2.77 -29.39
N GLY A 69 5.51 2.25 -28.92
CA GLY A 69 4.97 0.96 -29.34
C GLY A 69 5.71 -0.27 -28.79
N ARG A 70 6.71 -0.09 -27.92
CA ARG A 70 7.49 -1.19 -27.31
C ARG A 70 7.28 -1.24 -25.80
N TRP A 71 7.22 -2.44 -25.25
CA TRP A 71 7.17 -2.65 -23.80
C TRP A 71 8.53 -2.37 -23.17
N THR A 72 8.59 -1.39 -22.28
CA THR A 72 9.82 -0.98 -21.59
C THR A 72 9.70 -1.34 -20.11
N TRP A 73 10.77 -1.92 -19.56
CA TRP A 73 10.89 -2.24 -18.15
C TRP A 73 11.76 -1.19 -17.45
N ASN A 74 11.28 -0.60 -16.36
CA ASN A 74 12.03 0.42 -15.63
C ASN A 74 11.66 0.41 -14.14
N ARG A 75 12.56 0.82 -13.25
CA ARG A 75 12.28 0.98 -11.82
C ARG A 75 11.39 2.19 -11.52
N ASN A 76 11.35 3.15 -12.44
CA ASN A 76 10.54 4.35 -12.31
C ASN A 76 9.48 4.41 -13.41
N LEU A 77 8.38 5.09 -13.13
CA LEU A 77 7.41 5.49 -14.14
C LEU A 77 8.06 6.47 -15.14
N PRO A 78 7.51 6.59 -16.37
CA PRO A 78 8.01 7.59 -17.30
C PRO A 78 7.81 9.00 -16.73
N PRO A 79 8.61 10.00 -17.14
CA PRO A 79 8.54 11.36 -16.58
C PRO A 79 7.14 11.97 -16.57
N ALA A 80 6.31 11.67 -17.58
CA ALA A 80 4.91 12.10 -17.65
C ALA A 80 4.05 11.68 -16.44
N TYR A 81 4.44 10.60 -15.74
CA TYR A 81 3.78 10.09 -14.54
C TYR A 81 4.69 10.12 -13.31
N GLY A 82 5.75 10.92 -13.30
CA GLY A 82 6.70 10.99 -12.17
C GLY A 82 6.05 11.36 -10.83
N ASN A 83 4.98 12.17 -10.87
CA ASN A 83 4.21 12.59 -9.68
C ASN A 83 2.91 11.79 -9.48
N PHE A 84 2.76 10.66 -10.18
CA PHE A 84 1.52 9.88 -10.10
C PHE A 84 1.36 9.22 -8.72
N ASN A 85 0.21 9.44 -8.08
CA ASN A 85 -0.04 8.93 -6.74
C ASN A 85 -0.57 7.48 -6.74
N LEU A 86 0.35 6.52 -6.61
CA LEU A 86 0.05 5.09 -6.55
C LEU A 86 -0.74 4.65 -5.31
N TYR A 87 -0.65 5.40 -4.20
CA TYR A 87 -1.39 5.08 -2.98
C TYR A 87 -2.90 5.23 -3.18
N ASN A 88 -3.31 6.18 -4.02
CA ASN A 88 -4.72 6.41 -4.30
C ASN A 88 -5.21 5.69 -5.56
N ALA A 89 -4.33 5.35 -6.50
CA ALA A 89 -4.72 4.67 -7.72
C ALA A 89 -5.33 3.28 -7.45
N TYR A 90 -6.24 2.84 -8.33
CA TYR A 90 -6.75 1.47 -8.32
C TYR A 90 -5.74 0.53 -8.99
N LYS A 91 -5.47 -0.62 -8.36
CA LYS A 91 -4.59 -1.68 -8.87
C LYS A 91 -5.38 -2.96 -9.05
N VAL A 92 -5.14 -3.64 -10.16
CA VAL A 92 -5.66 -4.97 -10.44
C VAL A 92 -4.54 -5.97 -10.25
N VAL A 93 -4.75 -6.98 -9.39
CA VAL A 93 -3.81 -8.09 -9.23
C VAL A 93 -3.94 -9.07 -10.40
N ILE A 94 -2.82 -9.39 -11.03
CA ILE A 94 -2.75 -10.34 -12.14
C ILE A 94 -1.62 -11.34 -11.90
N ASN A 95 -1.99 -12.59 -11.70
CA ASN A 95 -1.08 -13.73 -11.53
C ASN A 95 -1.09 -14.58 -12.80
N LYS A 96 -0.64 -13.98 -13.91
CA LYS A 96 -0.49 -14.64 -15.22
C LYS A 96 0.86 -14.26 -15.84
N PRO A 97 1.49 -15.14 -16.64
CA PRO A 97 2.73 -14.81 -17.32
C PRO A 97 2.57 -13.63 -18.28
N LYS A 98 3.46 -12.63 -18.18
CA LYS A 98 3.61 -11.50 -19.12
C LYS A 98 2.27 -10.86 -19.53
N PRO A 99 1.45 -10.35 -18.59
CA PRO A 99 0.10 -9.88 -18.88
C PRO A 99 0.05 -8.66 -19.80
N TYR A 100 1.14 -7.89 -19.87
CA TYR A 100 1.32 -6.78 -20.81
C TYR A 100 1.27 -7.22 -22.27
N LEU A 101 1.55 -8.49 -22.59
CA LEU A 101 1.36 -9.01 -23.96
C LEU A 101 -0.11 -9.17 -24.34
N GLN A 102 -1.01 -9.20 -23.36
CA GLN A 102 -2.47 -9.24 -23.53
C GLN A 102 -3.12 -7.91 -23.13
N HIS A 103 -2.39 -6.80 -23.31
CA HIS A 103 -2.80 -5.49 -22.80
C HIS A 103 -4.21 -5.06 -23.22
N SER A 104 -4.58 -5.25 -24.48
CA SER A 104 -5.93 -4.91 -24.98
C SER A 104 -7.05 -5.60 -24.22
N THR A 105 -6.84 -6.83 -23.76
CA THR A 105 -7.80 -7.56 -22.92
C THR A 105 -7.94 -6.94 -21.54
N TYR A 106 -6.82 -6.59 -20.90
CA TYR A 106 -6.84 -5.97 -19.57
C TYR A 106 -7.41 -4.54 -19.60
N VAL A 107 -7.10 -3.75 -20.63
CA VAL A 107 -7.71 -2.42 -20.85
C VAL A 107 -9.22 -2.55 -20.99
N ARG A 108 -9.71 -3.49 -21.80
CA ARG A 108 -11.15 -3.72 -21.99
C ARG A 108 -11.83 -4.15 -20.68
N GLN A 109 -11.21 -5.04 -19.91
CA GLN A 109 -11.81 -5.58 -18.70
C GLN A 109 -11.78 -4.61 -17.51
N TYR A 110 -10.71 -3.83 -17.38
CA TYR A 110 -10.41 -3.03 -16.18
C TYR A 110 -10.36 -1.53 -16.43
N GLY A 111 -10.55 -1.06 -17.67
CA GLY A 111 -10.51 0.37 -18.03
C GLY A 111 -11.54 1.22 -17.28
N LYS A 112 -12.67 0.63 -16.84
CA LYS A 112 -13.66 1.30 -15.99
C LYS A 112 -13.12 1.77 -14.64
N TYR A 113 -11.96 1.27 -14.21
CA TYR A 113 -11.32 1.62 -12.94
C TYR A 113 -10.29 2.74 -13.06
N LYS A 114 -10.11 3.35 -14.24
CA LYS A 114 -9.17 4.47 -14.45
C LYS A 114 -9.31 5.60 -13.43
N ASN A 115 -10.55 5.92 -13.05
CA ASN A 115 -10.88 7.01 -12.11
C ASN A 115 -11.31 6.51 -10.72
N TRP A 116 -10.97 5.28 -10.34
CA TRP A 116 -11.31 4.71 -9.03
C TRP A 116 -10.33 5.08 -7.92
N SER A 117 -9.94 6.35 -7.89
CA SER A 117 -9.02 6.87 -6.89
C SER A 117 -9.60 6.77 -5.47
N GLY A 118 -8.81 6.29 -4.50
CA GLY A 118 -9.18 6.21 -3.08
C GLY A 118 -10.20 5.14 -2.73
N LYS A 119 -10.60 4.28 -3.68
CA LYS A 119 -11.62 3.23 -3.46
C LYS A 119 -11.05 1.87 -3.05
N GLN A 120 -9.74 1.77 -2.90
CA GLN A 120 -9.05 0.51 -2.62
C GLN A 120 -8.09 0.68 -1.45
N THR A 121 -8.28 -0.13 -0.40
CA THR A 121 -7.37 -0.18 0.75
C THR A 121 -6.00 -0.68 0.32
N VAL A 122 -4.95 0.01 0.76
CA VAL A 122 -3.57 -0.34 0.45
C VAL A 122 -2.87 -0.91 1.67
N ILE A 123 -1.80 -1.67 1.42
CA ILE A 123 -0.99 -2.34 2.44
C ILE A 123 -0.55 -1.37 3.52
N ARG A 124 -0.09 -0.16 3.17
CA ARG A 124 0.34 0.88 4.11
C ARG A 124 -0.65 1.12 5.25
N ASP A 125 -1.94 1.14 4.91
CA ASP A 125 -3.03 1.55 5.80
C ASP A 125 -3.69 0.34 6.48
N SER A 126 -3.24 -0.87 6.15
CA SER A 126 -3.73 -2.10 6.76
C SER A 126 -3.26 -2.25 8.20
N ARG A 127 -4.07 -2.92 9.02
CA ARG A 127 -3.69 -3.36 10.38
C ARG A 127 -3.48 -4.87 10.46
N ASP A 128 -3.50 -5.54 9.32
CA ASP A 128 -3.32 -6.98 9.24
C ASP A 128 -1.85 -7.34 9.53
N ASN A 129 -1.65 -8.24 10.49
CA ASN A 129 -0.32 -8.64 10.94
C ASN A 129 0.51 -9.32 9.85
N ARG A 130 -0.11 -9.87 8.80
CA ARG A 130 0.65 -10.45 7.67
C ARG A 130 1.54 -9.43 6.95
N TYR A 131 1.19 -8.15 7.00
CA TYR A 131 1.99 -7.08 6.41
C TYR A 131 3.14 -6.59 7.30
N SER A 132 3.32 -7.17 8.49
CA SER A 132 4.49 -6.89 9.35
C SER A 132 5.84 -7.24 8.73
N VAL A 133 5.86 -8.01 7.63
CA VAL A 133 7.06 -8.32 6.85
C VAL A 133 7.35 -7.29 5.74
N VAL A 134 6.43 -6.37 5.48
CA VAL A 134 6.57 -5.36 4.41
C VAL A 134 7.36 -4.16 4.95
N LYS A 135 8.49 -3.87 4.33
CA LYS A 135 9.35 -2.75 4.74
C LYS A 135 8.58 -1.42 4.69
N GLY A 136 8.62 -0.68 5.79
CA GLY A 136 7.95 0.62 5.95
C GLY A 136 6.47 0.54 6.36
N HIS A 137 5.93 -0.66 6.57
CA HIS A 137 4.61 -0.84 7.17
C HIS A 137 4.64 -0.44 8.66
N SER A 138 3.52 0.05 9.20
CA SER A 138 3.43 0.49 10.60
C SER A 138 3.76 -0.63 11.60
N LEU A 139 3.36 -1.86 11.29
CA LEU A 139 3.64 -3.06 12.07
C LEU A 139 4.97 -3.73 11.71
N TYR A 140 5.81 -3.09 10.89
CA TYR A 140 7.03 -3.73 10.39
C TYR A 140 7.97 -4.10 11.55
N LYS A 141 8.21 -5.41 11.72
CA LYS A 141 9.13 -5.92 12.74
C LYS A 141 10.47 -6.18 12.08
N ASN A 142 11.43 -5.29 12.31
CA ASN A 142 12.82 -5.56 11.93
C ASN A 142 13.41 -6.55 12.95
N ASN A 143 13.71 -7.79 12.54
CA ASN A 143 14.29 -8.83 13.39
C ASN A 143 15.75 -8.54 13.85
N GLY A 144 16.21 -7.29 13.76
CA GLY A 144 17.48 -6.85 14.29
C GLY A 144 17.51 -5.34 14.49
N ARG A 145 17.71 -4.92 15.75
CA ARG A 145 17.81 -3.53 16.25
C ARG A 145 16.46 -2.86 16.49
N GLY A 146 15.95 -3.09 17.70
CA GLY A 146 14.93 -2.25 18.31
C GLY A 146 15.45 -0.82 18.43
N THR A 147 14.82 0.11 17.72
CA THR A 147 14.83 1.51 18.09
C THR A 147 13.67 1.68 19.08
N PRO A 148 13.88 2.26 20.28
CA PRO A 148 12.77 2.48 21.21
C PRO A 148 11.77 3.42 20.54
N SER A 149 10.51 2.98 20.48
CA SER A 149 9.40 3.87 20.17
C SER A 149 9.47 5.07 21.11
N ARG A 150 9.69 6.28 20.56
CA ARG A 150 9.49 7.51 21.32
C ARG A 150 8.02 7.57 21.67
N ASN A 151 7.73 7.25 22.93
CA ASN A 151 6.44 7.41 23.55
C ASN A 151 6.15 8.92 23.60
N ASP A 152 5.45 9.44 22.59
CA ASP A 152 4.92 10.80 22.60
C ASP A 152 3.74 10.86 23.59
N ASN A 153 4.06 10.75 24.89
CA ASN A 153 3.21 11.24 25.96
C ASN A 153 3.21 12.78 25.89
N ARG A 154 2.45 13.33 24.93
CA ARG A 154 1.97 14.71 25.05
C ARG A 154 0.88 14.71 26.12
N PRO A 155 1.07 15.35 27.28
CA PRO A 155 -0.04 15.53 28.19
C PRO A 155 -1.09 16.38 27.48
N ALA A 156 -2.33 15.89 27.47
CA ALA A 156 -3.48 16.66 27.04
C ALA A 156 -3.54 17.94 27.89
N VAL A 157 -3.31 19.09 27.27
CA VAL A 157 -3.57 20.39 27.88
C VAL A 157 -5.08 20.47 28.08
N ARG A 158 -5.53 20.10 29.28
CA ARG A 158 -6.91 20.31 29.74
C ARG A 158 -7.07 21.81 29.98
N SER A 159 -7.77 22.48 29.07
CA SER A 159 -8.26 23.84 29.26
C SER A 159 -9.34 23.82 30.34
N ASN A 160 -8.97 24.08 31.59
CA ASN A 160 -9.92 24.27 32.67
C ASN A 160 -10.53 25.67 32.57
N ASN A 161 -11.79 25.72 32.13
CA ASN A 161 -12.71 26.81 32.39
C ASN A 161 -13.26 26.61 33.81
N ASP A 162 -12.76 27.36 34.79
CA ASP A 162 -13.43 27.51 36.07
C ASP A 162 -13.67 29.00 36.35
N ARG A 163 -14.92 29.39 36.15
CA ARG A 163 -15.52 30.64 36.63
C ARG A 163 -15.81 30.47 38.12
N GLY A 164 -15.25 31.33 38.95
CA GLY A 164 -15.75 31.48 40.32
C GLY A 164 -14.78 32.20 41.26
N GLY A 165 -15.06 33.48 41.56
CA GLY A 165 -14.45 34.16 42.69
C GLY A 165 -14.19 35.66 42.50
N ARG A 166 -15.23 36.49 42.65
CA ARG A 166 -15.11 37.82 43.26
C ARG A 166 -15.74 37.71 44.66
N PRO A 167 -15.21 38.38 45.70
CA PRO A 167 -15.60 39.78 45.96
C PRO A 167 -14.40 40.68 46.36
N ALA A 168 -14.36 41.93 45.87
CA ALA A 168 -14.73 43.19 46.56
C ALA A 168 -13.59 43.69 47.49
N ASN A 169 -13.26 44.96 47.66
CA ASN A 169 -13.95 46.23 47.48
C ASN A 169 -12.90 47.36 47.69
N ASN A 170 -13.00 48.47 46.97
CA ASN A 170 -13.10 49.83 47.52
C ASN A 170 -12.66 50.92 46.52
N ASN A 171 -13.66 51.73 46.11
CA ASN A 171 -13.71 53.20 46.18
C ASN A 171 -12.46 53.97 45.69
N ARG A 172 -12.49 54.91 44.74
CA ARG A 172 -13.48 55.96 44.43
C ARG A 172 -13.00 56.71 43.17
N PRO A 173 -13.87 57.29 42.33
CA PRO A 173 -13.46 58.01 41.13
C PRO A 173 -13.26 59.51 41.42
N GLU A 174 -12.24 60.13 40.85
CA GLU A 174 -12.22 61.58 40.66
C GLU A 174 -11.56 61.92 39.32
N ARG A 175 -12.41 62.19 38.32
CA ARG A 175 -12.05 63.01 37.17
C ARG A 175 -11.97 64.45 37.65
N LYS A 176 -10.87 65.14 37.32
CA LYS A 176 -10.88 66.59 37.13
C LYS A 176 -10.33 66.88 35.75
N ASP A 177 -11.17 67.52 34.96
CA ASP A 177 -10.85 68.11 33.67
C ASP A 177 -10.03 69.41 33.87
N HIS A 178 -9.49 69.90 32.74
CA HIS A 178 -9.09 71.28 32.40
C HIS A 178 -7.58 71.69 32.41
N PRO A 179 -7.19 72.66 31.54
CA PRO A 179 -6.19 72.48 30.48
C PRO A 179 -5.03 73.52 30.57
N GLU A 180 -4.38 73.84 29.43
CA GLU A 180 -3.30 74.86 29.19
C GLU A 180 -1.87 74.28 29.13
N GLN A 181 -0.94 74.71 28.28
CA GLN A 181 -0.84 75.76 27.26
C GLN A 181 0.46 75.49 26.46
N ARG A 182 0.54 75.98 25.19
CA ARG A 182 1.73 76.49 24.45
C ARG A 182 2.97 75.55 24.32
N GLY A 183 3.58 75.32 23.16
CA GLY A 183 3.90 76.22 22.06
C GLY A 183 5.44 76.22 21.85
N GLY A 184 5.92 76.18 20.60
CA GLY A 184 7.34 76.39 20.21
C GLY A 184 7.92 75.17 19.47
N ARG A 185 7.97 75.15 18.13
CA ARG A 185 8.96 75.77 17.21
C ARG A 185 10.38 75.22 17.37
N GLY A 186 10.87 74.59 16.31
CA GLY A 186 12.23 74.09 16.12
C GLY A 186 12.22 72.99 15.09
#